data_AF-A0A9X4QVP5-F1
#
_entry.id   AF-A0A9X4QVP5-F1
#
_cell.length_a   1.000
_cell.length_b   1.000
_cell.length_c   1.000
_cell.angle_alpha   90.00
_cell.angle_beta   90.00
_cell.angle_gamma   90.00
#
_symmetry.space_group_name_H-M   'P 1'
#
loop_
_entity.id
_entity.type
_entity.pdbx_description
1 polymer ?
#
loop_
_entity_poly.entity_id
_entity_poly.type
_entity_poly.pdbx_seq_one_letter_code
_entity_poly.pdbx_strand_id
1 'polypeptide(L)'
;MQQSAVAFNSYLENVRGFAWSNFRDFEFQKFVQSMGSNPDALSKYTGDFTIYVNDNPIVWSITVDQLNGFSLRAGNAIPDMLPEEKARIARIAIEASGKGVWVPSTIYGLNADQMEQTLTFAQAIRSISLTSPGPIIGVMMYNLSFYSLDQWFKKVEGDQSNRTYIVKATDGTIVHSLVPAERGESLLSPADLKSVKKAKGGHFYSKRDFGSALVLYEKLERSDWMLVTMMPVKLLIKPVNDFTKSTLLFGSLSLLFSMLLAGVFYSRTITPLKELSKGMKAIEVGNYKVSLPVRSYDELGYITSSFNRMAKEINRLIMKVYESEIIKKNAEIKSLQSQINPHFLYNTLGIIDSLSAIDGDARISFISRSLAKMFRYNISGEDISTMGGGNSTNPFVFVYSEDPVRREIRLFGLRRTGVGASADSEDASAADRGEQHSPWRKPKPSIRNRQNRSDKRRRRSRAGENLEQRHADRFGKTGMAPCKIGRNA
;
A
#
# COMPACT_ATOMS: atom_id res chain seq x y z
N MET A 1 11.11 -11.93 31.79
CA MET A 1 12.16 -12.97 31.79
C MET A 1 13.09 -12.80 32.99
N GLN A 2 14.12 -11.94 33.01
CA GLN A 2 15.03 -11.86 34.18
C GLN A 2 14.32 -11.51 35.50
N GLN A 3 13.48 -10.46 35.53
CA GLN A 3 12.61 -10.16 36.67
C GLN A 3 11.69 -11.33 37.08
N SER A 4 11.25 -12.12 36.09
CA SER A 4 10.44 -13.32 36.30
C SER A 4 11.25 -14.40 37.01
N ALA A 5 12.46 -14.70 36.52
CA ALA A 5 13.38 -15.64 37.14
C ALA A 5 13.76 -15.23 38.57
N VAL A 6 14.03 -13.95 38.82
CA VAL A 6 14.27 -13.41 40.17
C VAL A 6 13.04 -13.61 41.06
N ALA A 7 11.84 -13.28 40.60
CA ALA A 7 10.61 -13.48 41.38
C ALA A 7 10.35 -14.97 41.70
N PHE A 8 10.60 -15.86 40.73
CA PHE A 8 10.49 -17.31 40.96
C PHE A 8 11.54 -17.82 41.96
N ASN A 9 12.79 -17.37 41.80
CA ASN A 9 13.87 -17.69 42.71
C ASN A 9 13.54 -17.25 44.15
N SER A 10 12.95 -16.07 44.35
CA SER A 10 12.49 -15.61 45.67
C SER A 10 11.44 -16.54 46.32
N TYR A 11 10.55 -17.16 45.55
CA TYR A 11 9.65 -18.18 46.09
C TYR A 11 10.40 -19.45 46.51
N LEU A 12 11.33 -19.95 45.68
CA LEU A 12 12.13 -21.13 46.01
C LEU A 12 13.05 -20.89 47.23
N GLU A 13 13.60 -19.67 47.34
CA GLU A 13 14.41 -19.20 48.47
C GLU A 13 13.61 -19.11 49.76
N ASN A 14 12.35 -18.63 49.71
CA ASN A 14 11.44 -18.58 50.86
C ASN A 14 11.14 -20.00 51.38
N VAL A 15 10.69 -20.91 50.50
CA VAL A 15 10.41 -22.31 50.88
C VAL A 15 11.65 -22.98 51.49
N ARG A 16 12.82 -22.82 50.87
CA ARG A 16 14.06 -23.37 51.43
C ARG A 16 14.48 -22.67 52.73
N GLY A 17 14.22 -21.38 52.89
CA GLY A 17 14.50 -20.61 54.11
C GLY A 17 13.70 -21.12 55.30
N PHE A 18 12.40 -21.33 55.10
CA PHE A 18 11.50 -21.90 56.11
C PHE A 18 11.79 -23.39 56.39
N ALA A 19 12.15 -24.17 55.38
CA ALA A 19 12.63 -25.54 55.61
C ALA A 19 13.94 -25.56 56.43
N TRP A 20 14.86 -24.62 56.16
CA TRP A 20 16.13 -24.51 56.85
C TRP A 20 16.02 -24.03 58.31
N SER A 21 15.04 -23.17 58.64
CA SER A 21 14.77 -22.80 60.04
C SER A 21 14.24 -23.99 60.82
N ASN A 22 13.28 -24.74 60.26
CA ASN A 22 12.75 -25.97 60.88
C ASN A 22 13.82 -27.06 61.01
N PHE A 23 14.61 -27.32 59.95
CA PHE A 23 15.72 -28.30 59.97
C PHE A 23 16.74 -28.00 61.09
N ARG A 24 16.92 -26.73 61.47
CA ARG A 24 17.84 -26.31 62.54
C ARG A 24 17.20 -26.19 63.93
N ASP A 25 15.88 -26.30 64.05
CA ASP A 25 15.20 -26.28 65.36
C ASP A 25 15.37 -27.64 66.07
N PHE A 26 15.91 -27.58 67.29
CA PHE A 26 16.13 -28.74 68.13
C PHE A 26 14.81 -29.29 68.71
N GLU A 27 13.82 -28.44 68.98
CA GLU A 27 12.51 -28.90 69.46
C GLU A 27 11.71 -29.55 68.33
N PHE A 28 11.80 -29.04 67.09
CA PHE A 28 11.25 -29.71 65.91
C PHE A 28 11.89 -31.08 65.67
N GLN A 29 13.22 -31.22 65.85
CA GLN A 29 13.88 -32.53 65.74
C GLN A 29 13.41 -33.52 66.82
N LYS A 30 13.24 -33.09 68.08
CA LYS A 30 12.63 -33.92 69.13
C LYS A 30 11.19 -34.29 68.81
N PHE A 31 10.40 -33.34 68.31
CA PHE A 31 9.03 -33.59 67.87
C PHE A 31 9.00 -34.67 66.77
N VAL A 32 9.85 -34.56 65.74
CA VAL A 32 9.95 -35.56 64.68
C VAL A 32 10.38 -36.92 65.21
N GLN A 33 11.18 -37.00 66.29
CA GLN A 33 11.49 -38.28 66.97
C GLN A 33 10.32 -38.83 67.82
N SER A 34 9.45 -37.96 68.35
CA SER A 34 8.37 -38.31 69.29
C SER A 34 6.96 -38.17 68.70
N MET A 35 6.83 -38.07 67.37
CA MET A 35 5.61 -37.66 66.67
C MET A 35 4.39 -38.54 67.01
N GLY A 36 4.59 -39.85 67.06
CA GLY A 36 3.54 -40.82 67.43
C GLY A 36 3.15 -40.86 68.91
N SER A 37 3.87 -40.14 69.78
CA SER A 37 3.69 -40.14 71.24
C SER A 37 3.41 -38.76 71.84
N ASN A 38 3.39 -37.70 71.03
CA ASN A 38 3.24 -36.32 71.49
C ASN A 38 2.16 -35.57 70.66
N PRO A 39 0.87 -35.74 71.00
CA PRO A 39 -0.24 -35.16 70.23
C PRO A 39 -0.27 -33.62 70.30
N ASP A 40 0.19 -33.02 71.40
CA ASP A 40 0.22 -31.56 71.56
C ASP A 40 1.25 -30.92 70.64
N ALA A 41 2.45 -31.50 70.53
CA ALA A 41 3.45 -31.05 69.56
C ALA A 41 3.03 -31.30 68.11
N LEU A 42 2.36 -32.44 67.83
CA LEU A 42 1.77 -32.73 66.52
C LEU A 42 0.74 -31.66 66.14
N SER A 43 -0.16 -31.28 67.06
CA SER A 43 -1.14 -30.22 66.87
C SER A 43 -0.46 -28.87 66.61
N LYS A 44 0.51 -28.48 67.44
CA LYS A 44 1.28 -27.24 67.31
C LYS A 44 1.94 -27.11 65.93
N TYR A 45 2.81 -28.06 65.56
CA TYR A 45 3.55 -27.97 64.29
C TYR A 45 2.62 -28.09 63.07
N THR A 46 1.47 -28.78 63.19
CA THR A 46 0.44 -28.79 62.13
C THR A 46 -0.19 -27.41 61.97
N GLY A 47 -0.45 -26.70 63.08
CA GLY A 47 -0.90 -25.30 63.08
C GLY A 47 0.13 -24.36 62.44
N ASP A 48 1.38 -24.39 62.93
CA ASP A 48 2.49 -23.55 62.44
C ASP A 48 2.69 -23.71 60.92
N PHE A 49 2.63 -24.93 60.39
CA PHE A 49 2.76 -25.20 58.96
C PHE A 49 1.51 -24.85 58.16
N THR A 50 0.31 -24.96 58.75
CA THR A 50 -0.94 -24.52 58.09
C THR A 50 -0.97 -23.01 57.92
N ILE A 51 -0.49 -22.25 58.91
CA ILE A 51 -0.29 -20.80 58.81
C ILE A 51 0.69 -20.48 57.66
N TYR A 52 1.86 -21.15 57.62
CA TYR A 52 2.84 -20.92 56.55
C TYR A 52 2.28 -21.22 55.15
N VAL A 53 1.50 -22.30 54.97
CA VAL A 53 0.85 -22.62 53.69
C VAL A 53 -0.16 -21.55 53.28
N ASN A 54 -0.97 -21.06 54.22
CA ASN A 54 -1.94 -19.98 53.96
C ASN A 54 -1.26 -18.66 53.57
N ASP A 55 -0.17 -18.29 54.26
CA ASP A 55 0.62 -17.08 53.98
C ASP A 55 1.43 -17.19 52.68
N ASN A 56 1.69 -18.40 52.19
CA ASN A 56 2.52 -18.65 51.00
C ASN A 56 1.80 -19.53 49.96
N PRO A 57 0.77 -19.02 49.24
CA PRO A 57 -0.08 -19.81 48.33
C PRO A 57 0.60 -20.47 47.12
N ILE A 58 1.92 -20.35 46.97
CA ILE A 58 2.70 -21.17 46.03
C ILE A 58 3.00 -22.56 46.60
N VAL A 59 2.95 -22.75 47.91
CA VAL A 59 2.99 -24.06 48.58
C VAL A 59 1.56 -24.60 48.69
N TRP A 60 1.37 -25.86 48.35
CA TRP A 60 0.08 -26.57 48.45
C TRP A 60 -0.08 -27.29 49.78
N SER A 61 1.01 -27.92 50.23
CA SER A 61 1.06 -28.75 51.42
C SER A 61 2.49 -28.94 51.90
N ILE A 62 2.62 -29.20 53.20
CA ILE A 62 3.83 -29.61 53.88
C ILE A 62 3.57 -30.99 54.49
N THR A 63 4.42 -31.96 54.15
CA THR A 63 4.43 -33.29 54.77
C THR A 63 5.75 -33.50 55.49
N VAL A 64 5.72 -34.11 56.68
CA VAL A 64 6.92 -34.53 57.41
C VAL A 64 6.76 -35.97 57.85
N ASP A 65 7.54 -36.86 57.26
CA ASP A 65 7.50 -38.30 57.52
C ASP A 65 8.62 -38.69 58.48
N GLN A 66 8.27 -39.35 59.58
CA GLN A 66 9.22 -40.02 60.47
C GLN A 66 9.56 -41.41 59.89
N LEU A 67 10.83 -41.85 59.97
CA LEU A 67 11.28 -43.11 59.36
C LEU A 67 10.60 -44.38 59.92
N ASN A 68 9.86 -44.29 61.02
CA ASN A 68 9.09 -45.38 61.63
C ASN A 68 7.60 -45.42 61.21
N GLY A 69 7.16 -44.53 60.32
CA GLY A 69 5.83 -44.56 59.71
C GLY A 69 4.82 -43.52 60.20
N PHE A 70 5.15 -42.68 61.19
CA PHE A 70 4.31 -41.52 61.51
C PHE A 70 4.52 -40.39 60.49
N SER A 71 3.47 -39.64 60.16
CA SER A 71 3.56 -38.49 59.25
C SER A 71 2.69 -37.32 59.71
N LEU A 72 3.29 -36.14 59.87
CA LEU A 72 2.58 -34.87 59.97
C LEU A 72 2.23 -34.39 58.56
N ARG A 73 1.06 -33.76 58.43
CA ARG A 73 0.63 -33.11 57.19
C ARG A 73 -0.12 -31.81 57.48
N ALA A 74 0.20 -30.75 56.75
CA ALA A 74 -0.45 -29.44 56.83
C ALA A 74 -0.72 -28.88 55.42
N GLY A 75 -1.77 -28.08 55.27
CA GLY A 75 -2.26 -27.58 53.98
C GLY A 75 -3.57 -28.23 53.52
N ASN A 76 -3.77 -28.33 52.20
CA ASN A 76 -5.04 -28.79 51.62
C ASN A 76 -5.35 -30.28 51.86
N ALA A 77 -6.64 -30.64 51.86
CA ALA A 77 -7.10 -31.94 52.38
C ALA A 77 -6.87 -33.17 51.47
N ILE A 78 -6.88 -33.03 50.14
CA ILE A 78 -6.82 -34.16 49.19
C ILE A 78 -5.43 -34.83 49.24
N PRO A 79 -5.30 -36.17 49.37
CA PRO A 79 -4.00 -36.86 49.52
C PRO A 79 -2.95 -36.43 48.49
N ASP A 80 -1.78 -35.99 48.96
CA ASP A 80 -0.84 -35.26 48.09
C ASP A 80 -0.20 -36.08 46.98
N MET A 81 0.10 -37.36 47.18
CA MET A 81 1.10 -38.03 46.33
C MET A 81 0.93 -39.55 46.32
N LEU A 82 1.27 -40.18 45.20
CA LEU A 82 1.40 -41.64 45.10
C LEU A 82 2.43 -42.15 46.12
N PRO A 83 2.18 -43.26 46.85
CA PRO A 83 3.14 -43.79 47.84
C PRO A 83 4.52 -44.11 47.25
N GLU A 84 4.59 -44.59 46.00
CA GLU A 84 5.84 -44.87 45.30
C GLU A 84 6.63 -43.59 44.97
N GLU A 85 5.92 -42.53 44.57
CA GLU A 85 6.49 -41.21 44.25
C GLU A 85 7.02 -40.54 45.52
N LYS A 86 6.24 -40.60 46.61
CA LYS A 86 6.65 -40.17 47.95
C LYS A 86 7.91 -40.92 48.41
N ALA A 87 7.97 -42.24 48.21
CA ALA A 87 9.16 -43.06 48.51
C ALA A 87 10.35 -42.77 47.57
N ARG A 88 10.13 -42.38 46.31
CA ARG A 88 11.18 -41.91 45.40
C ARG A 88 11.79 -40.60 45.91
N ILE A 89 10.96 -39.62 46.26
CA ILE A 89 11.42 -38.31 46.75
C ILE A 89 12.11 -38.44 48.11
N ALA A 90 11.60 -39.31 49.00
CA ALA A 90 12.24 -39.61 50.28
C ALA A 90 13.66 -40.16 50.11
N ARG A 91 13.88 -41.12 49.19
CA ARG A 91 15.21 -41.67 48.89
C ARG A 91 16.17 -40.59 48.40
N ILE A 92 15.76 -39.75 47.45
CA ILE A 92 16.57 -38.63 46.93
C ILE A 92 16.97 -37.66 48.05
N ALA A 93 16.06 -37.35 48.98
CA ALA A 93 16.34 -36.48 50.12
C ALA A 93 17.28 -37.13 51.16
N ILE A 94 17.18 -38.45 51.36
CA ILE A 94 18.06 -39.27 52.21
C ILE A 94 19.47 -39.34 51.63
N GLU A 95 19.61 -39.62 50.33
CA GLU A 95 20.88 -39.63 49.60
C GLU A 95 21.56 -38.25 49.66
N ALA A 96 20.79 -37.17 49.53
CA ALA A 96 21.25 -35.79 49.73
C ALA A 96 21.70 -35.48 51.18
N SER A 97 21.59 -36.43 52.12
CA SER A 97 22.24 -36.43 53.43
C SER A 97 21.90 -35.24 54.34
N GLY A 98 20.74 -34.60 54.10
CA GLY A 98 20.27 -33.40 54.79
C GLY A 98 20.46 -32.08 54.03
N LYS A 99 21.08 -32.11 52.84
CA LYS A 99 20.98 -31.01 51.87
C LYS A 99 19.58 -31.00 51.28
N GLY A 100 18.92 -29.85 51.30
CA GLY A 100 17.63 -29.65 50.62
C GLY A 100 17.77 -29.72 49.09
N VAL A 101 16.84 -30.41 48.43
CA VAL A 101 16.83 -30.65 46.98
C VAL A 101 15.46 -30.37 46.38
N TRP A 102 15.45 -29.81 45.16
CA TRP A 102 14.24 -29.59 44.37
C TRP A 102 14.06 -30.75 43.39
N VAL A 103 12.88 -31.36 43.38
CA VAL A 103 12.56 -32.57 42.62
C VAL A 103 11.24 -32.35 41.85
N PRO A 104 11.14 -32.77 40.57
CA PRO A 104 9.83 -32.83 39.88
C PRO A 104 8.98 -33.92 40.52
N SER A 105 7.70 -33.66 40.75
CA SER A 105 6.80 -34.55 41.48
C SER A 105 5.43 -34.68 40.84
N THR A 106 4.77 -35.82 41.04
CA THR A 106 3.41 -36.08 40.56
C THR A 106 2.44 -36.18 41.74
N ILE A 107 1.45 -35.29 41.77
CA ILE A 107 0.44 -35.17 42.83
C ILE A 107 -0.95 -35.52 42.29
N TYR A 108 -1.89 -35.86 43.18
CA TYR A 108 -3.29 -35.97 42.79
C TYR A 108 -3.88 -34.56 42.57
N GLY A 109 -4.63 -34.39 41.49
CA GLY A 109 -5.41 -33.18 41.22
C GLY A 109 -6.68 -33.09 42.07
N LEU A 110 -7.49 -32.07 41.82
CA LEU A 110 -8.80 -31.91 42.47
C LEU A 110 -9.78 -33.05 42.11
N ASN A 111 -9.58 -33.70 40.96
CA ASN A 111 -10.24 -34.94 40.56
C ASN A 111 -9.25 -36.09 40.75
N ALA A 112 -9.61 -37.14 41.49
CA ALA A 112 -8.69 -38.21 41.87
C ALA A 112 -8.09 -38.99 40.67
N ASP A 113 -8.79 -39.02 39.54
CA ASP A 113 -8.33 -39.68 38.30
C ASP A 113 -7.33 -38.83 37.48
N GLN A 114 -7.08 -37.57 37.88
CA GLN A 114 -6.16 -36.66 37.19
C GLN A 114 -4.88 -36.46 38.02
N MET A 115 -3.75 -36.87 37.42
CA MET A 115 -2.41 -36.68 37.98
C MET A 115 -1.82 -35.34 37.49
N GLU A 116 -1.49 -34.46 38.42
CA GLU A 116 -0.88 -33.16 38.13
C GLU A 116 0.61 -33.18 38.48
N GLN A 117 1.47 -32.71 37.57
CA GLN A 117 2.90 -32.62 37.85
C GLN A 117 3.26 -31.22 38.38
N THR A 118 3.92 -31.21 39.53
CA THR A 118 4.39 -30.01 40.23
C THR A 118 5.87 -30.16 40.59
N LEU A 119 6.34 -29.30 41.50
CA LEU A 119 7.70 -29.29 42.03
C LEU A 119 7.62 -29.49 43.54
N THR A 120 8.44 -30.39 44.09
CA THR A 120 8.54 -30.62 45.53
C THR A 120 9.96 -30.28 45.98
N PHE A 121 10.08 -29.46 47.02
CA PHE A 121 11.33 -29.33 47.76
C PHE A 121 11.35 -30.40 48.87
N ALA A 122 12.41 -31.19 48.94
CA ALA A 122 12.56 -32.25 49.92
C ALA A 122 13.89 -32.16 50.67
N GLN A 123 13.90 -32.53 51.95
CA GLN A 123 15.10 -32.51 52.78
C GLN A 123 15.03 -33.59 53.86
N ALA A 124 16.09 -34.39 54.00
CA ALA A 124 16.18 -35.33 55.13
C ALA A 124 16.47 -34.59 56.43
N ILE A 125 15.67 -34.83 57.46
CA ILE A 125 15.84 -34.29 58.81
C ILE A 125 16.81 -35.19 59.56
N ARG A 126 17.83 -34.61 60.20
CA ARG A 126 18.81 -35.33 61.01
C ARG A 126 18.71 -34.92 62.46
N SER A 127 18.94 -35.86 63.37
CA SER A 127 19.15 -35.52 64.78
C SER A 127 20.51 -34.84 64.93
N ILE A 128 20.52 -33.58 65.38
CA ILE A 128 21.76 -32.87 65.70
C ILE A 128 22.15 -33.18 67.14
N SER A 129 23.35 -33.76 67.31
CA SER A 129 24.00 -33.92 68.62
C SER A 129 25.21 -33.00 68.71
N LEU A 130 25.58 -32.62 69.94
CA LEU A 130 26.66 -31.67 70.24
C LEU A 130 28.04 -32.09 69.70
N THR A 131 28.24 -33.38 69.40
CA THR A 131 29.54 -33.96 69.02
C THR A 131 29.57 -34.57 67.61
N SER A 132 28.43 -34.78 66.94
CA SER A 132 28.35 -35.30 65.57
C SER A 132 26.95 -35.15 64.97
N PRO A 133 26.82 -35.03 63.63
CA PRO A 133 25.52 -35.10 62.97
C PRO A 133 24.98 -36.53 63.04
N GLY A 134 23.90 -36.73 63.79
CA GLY A 134 23.30 -38.03 64.06
C GLY A 134 22.57 -38.64 62.85
N PRO A 135 21.82 -39.74 63.08
CA PRO A 135 21.06 -40.40 62.02
C PRO A 135 19.99 -39.49 61.42
N ILE A 136 19.54 -39.84 60.21
CA ILE A 136 18.31 -39.31 59.64
C ILE A 136 17.14 -39.82 60.51
N ILE A 137 16.21 -38.92 60.84
CA ILE A 137 15.04 -39.21 61.68
C ILE A 137 13.72 -39.10 60.90
N GLY A 138 13.74 -38.39 59.77
CA GLY A 138 12.59 -38.22 58.89
C GLY A 138 12.93 -37.47 57.61
N VAL A 139 11.92 -37.16 56.81
CA VAL A 139 12.01 -36.33 55.60
C VAL A 139 10.89 -35.28 55.61
N MET A 140 11.23 -34.02 55.36
CA MET A 140 10.27 -32.96 55.10
C MET A 140 10.11 -32.74 53.60
N MET A 141 8.86 -32.56 53.15
CA MET A 141 8.48 -32.32 51.75
C MET A 141 7.52 -31.13 51.66
N TYR A 142 7.84 -30.19 50.78
CA TYR A 142 7.07 -28.98 50.50
C TYR A 142 6.62 -29.05 49.05
N ASN A 143 5.34 -29.37 48.83
CA ASN A 143 4.77 -29.51 47.49
C ASN A 143 4.30 -28.14 47.01
N LEU A 144 4.69 -27.72 45.80
CA LEU A 144 4.15 -26.49 45.22
C LEU A 144 2.74 -26.71 44.65
N SER A 145 1.92 -25.67 44.72
CA SER A 145 0.59 -25.62 44.10
C SER A 145 0.75 -25.61 42.58
N PHE A 146 0.30 -26.68 41.93
CA PHE A 146 0.27 -26.79 40.47
C PHE A 146 -0.48 -25.60 39.87
N TYR A 147 -1.63 -25.22 40.45
CA TYR A 147 -2.43 -24.07 40.02
C TYR A 147 -1.66 -22.74 40.13
N SER A 148 -0.99 -22.49 41.26
CA SER A 148 -0.24 -21.24 41.47
C SER A 148 0.99 -21.16 40.56
N LEU A 149 1.62 -22.31 40.26
CA LEU A 149 2.70 -22.44 39.30
C LEU A 149 2.20 -22.16 37.88
N ASP A 150 1.11 -22.81 37.45
CA ASP A 150 0.47 -22.61 36.14
C ASP A 150 0.05 -21.15 35.92
N GLN A 151 -0.54 -20.50 36.93
CA GLN A 151 -0.91 -19.08 36.86
C GLN A 151 0.32 -18.17 36.77
N TRP A 152 1.41 -18.50 37.46
CA TRP A 152 2.68 -17.78 37.32
C TRP A 152 3.26 -17.93 35.91
N PHE A 153 3.29 -19.14 35.35
CA PHE A 153 3.75 -19.38 33.97
C PHE A 153 2.88 -18.62 32.94
N LYS A 154 1.54 -18.70 33.06
CA LYS A 154 0.59 -17.97 32.19
C LYS A 154 0.82 -16.46 32.24
N LYS A 155 1.16 -15.91 33.41
CA LYS A 155 1.51 -14.49 33.57
C LYS A 155 2.88 -14.11 32.97
N VAL A 156 3.84 -15.04 32.93
CA VAL A 156 5.15 -14.84 32.30
C VAL A 156 5.08 -14.97 30.78
N GLU A 157 4.18 -15.80 30.26
CA GLU A 157 3.95 -15.94 28.83
C GLU A 157 3.08 -14.78 28.28
N GLY A 158 1.90 -14.56 28.87
CA GLY A 158 0.98 -13.53 28.43
C GLY A 158 0.26 -13.92 27.14
N ASP A 159 0.51 -13.19 26.05
CA ASP A 159 -0.20 -13.31 24.76
C ASP A 159 0.32 -14.47 23.88
N GLN A 160 0.51 -15.65 24.51
CA GLN A 160 0.82 -16.99 23.95
C GLN A 160 1.90 -17.11 22.85
N SER A 161 2.69 -16.06 22.64
CA SER A 161 3.65 -15.93 21.54
C SER A 161 5.07 -16.33 21.93
N ASN A 162 5.34 -16.41 23.22
CA ASN A 162 6.52 -17.02 23.82
C ASN A 162 6.10 -18.35 24.50
N ARG A 163 7.09 -19.14 24.92
CA ARG A 163 6.88 -20.32 25.77
C ARG A 163 7.97 -20.38 26.83
N THR A 164 7.59 -20.68 28.07
CA THR A 164 8.48 -20.71 29.21
C THR A 164 8.55 -22.11 29.80
N TYR A 165 9.76 -22.49 30.20
CA TYR A 165 10.11 -23.82 30.67
C TYR A 165 11.01 -23.69 31.90
N ILE A 166 10.84 -24.58 32.89
CA ILE A 166 11.92 -24.91 33.82
C ILE A 166 12.64 -26.12 33.24
N VAL A 167 13.96 -26.02 33.12
CA VAL A 167 14.82 -26.99 32.41
C VAL A 167 16.00 -27.34 33.31
N LYS A 168 16.38 -28.62 33.36
CA LYS A 168 17.56 -29.05 34.13
C LYS A 168 18.85 -28.66 33.39
N ALA A 169 19.80 -28.06 34.11
CA ALA A 169 20.99 -27.42 33.54
C ALA A 169 22.12 -28.37 33.12
N THR A 170 22.02 -29.66 33.46
CA THR A 170 22.99 -30.69 33.11
C THR A 170 22.78 -31.23 31.70
N ASP A 171 21.52 -31.58 31.37
CA ASP A 171 21.09 -32.37 30.22
C ASP A 171 20.12 -31.64 29.27
N GLY A 172 19.44 -30.58 29.71
CA GLY A 172 18.48 -29.85 28.88
C GLY A 172 17.05 -30.40 28.92
N THR A 173 16.74 -31.32 29.82
CA THR A 173 15.40 -31.92 29.99
C THR A 173 14.41 -30.94 30.62
N ILE A 174 13.19 -30.88 30.09
CA ILE A 174 12.07 -30.09 30.62
C ILE A 174 11.61 -30.70 31.95
N VAL A 175 11.70 -29.91 33.01
CA VAL A 175 11.18 -30.21 34.35
C VAL A 175 9.73 -29.74 34.48
N HIS A 176 9.39 -28.57 33.92
CA HIS A 176 8.03 -28.04 33.95
C HIS A 176 7.75 -27.09 32.78
N SER A 177 6.50 -27.06 32.34
CA SER A 177 5.93 -26.29 31.22
C SER A 177 4.41 -26.23 31.36
N LEU A 178 3.72 -25.31 30.69
CA LEU A 178 2.24 -25.28 30.65
C LEU A 178 1.60 -26.42 29.83
N VAL A 179 2.39 -27.16 29.05
CA VAL A 179 1.92 -28.28 28.22
C VAL A 179 2.47 -29.57 28.83
N PRO A 180 1.67 -30.37 29.55
CA PRO A 180 2.16 -31.55 30.27
C PRO A 180 2.89 -32.56 29.37
N ALA A 181 2.44 -32.73 28.13
CA ALA A 181 3.06 -33.61 27.14
C ALA A 181 4.48 -33.18 26.68
N GLU A 182 4.94 -31.98 27.05
CA GLU A 182 6.32 -31.51 26.79
C GLU A 182 7.25 -31.77 27.99
N ARG A 183 6.73 -32.23 29.14
CA ARG A 183 7.51 -32.47 30.36
C ARG A 183 8.27 -33.81 30.24
N GLY A 184 9.55 -33.81 30.59
CA GLY A 184 10.47 -34.95 30.38
C GLY A 184 11.21 -34.95 29.04
N GLU A 185 10.77 -34.18 28.05
CA GLU A 185 11.46 -34.06 26.75
C GLU A 185 12.73 -33.19 26.82
N SER A 186 13.64 -33.39 25.85
CA SER A 186 14.92 -32.65 25.79
C SER A 186 14.77 -31.33 25.02
N LEU A 187 14.55 -30.22 25.72
CA LEU A 187 14.38 -28.90 25.08
C LEU A 187 15.67 -28.36 24.45
N LEU A 188 16.83 -28.63 25.02
CA LEU A 188 18.10 -28.02 24.59
C LEU A 188 19.00 -29.03 23.88
N SER A 189 19.47 -28.68 22.68
CA SER A 189 20.43 -29.50 21.96
C SER A 189 21.82 -29.46 22.62
N PRO A 190 22.71 -30.43 22.34
CA PRO A 190 24.11 -30.38 22.80
C PRO A 190 24.89 -29.13 22.36
N ALA A 191 24.41 -28.40 21.34
CA ALA A 191 24.93 -27.10 20.94
C ALA A 191 24.39 -25.98 21.85
N ASP A 192 23.07 -25.94 22.10
CA ASP A 192 22.44 -24.95 22.99
C ASP A 192 23.02 -25.02 24.42
N LEU A 193 23.27 -26.24 24.93
CA LEU A 193 23.90 -26.47 26.24
C LEU A 193 25.31 -25.86 26.36
N LYS A 194 26.08 -25.77 25.27
CA LYS A 194 27.39 -25.10 25.26
C LYS A 194 27.28 -23.58 25.39
N SER A 195 26.15 -23.00 24.96
CA SER A 195 25.85 -21.58 25.16
C SER A 195 25.43 -21.31 26.60
N VAL A 196 24.55 -22.13 27.16
CA VAL A 196 24.03 -21.99 28.53
C VAL A 196 25.09 -22.22 29.61
N LYS A 197 26.04 -23.12 29.41
CA LYS A 197 27.06 -23.43 30.44
C LYS A 197 27.99 -22.22 30.76
N LYS A 198 28.11 -21.23 29.86
CA LYS A 198 29.08 -20.12 29.99
C LYS A 198 28.72 -18.99 30.97
N ALA A 199 27.44 -18.74 31.27
CA ALA A 199 27.01 -17.61 32.09
C ALA A 199 25.94 -17.99 33.14
N LYS A 200 25.63 -17.11 34.10
CA LYS A 200 24.46 -17.28 34.99
C LYS A 200 23.14 -17.18 34.21
N GLY A 201 23.07 -16.22 33.30
CA GLY A 201 21.94 -16.01 32.38
C GLY A 201 22.40 -15.35 31.10
N GLY A 202 21.50 -15.23 30.12
CA GLY A 202 21.79 -14.63 28.82
C GLY A 202 20.78 -15.01 27.74
N HIS A 203 21.22 -14.90 26.49
CA HIS A 203 20.40 -15.24 25.33
C HIS A 203 21.23 -15.88 24.21
N PHE A 204 20.57 -16.61 23.32
CA PHE A 204 21.13 -17.12 22.06
C PHE A 204 20.01 -17.36 21.04
N TYR A 205 20.36 -17.52 19.77
CA TYR A 205 19.42 -17.93 18.72
C TYR A 205 19.57 -19.43 18.45
N SER A 206 18.45 -20.14 18.38
CA SER A 206 18.40 -21.58 18.07
C SER A 206 17.46 -21.80 16.86
N LYS A 207 17.83 -22.70 15.94
CA LYS A 207 16.95 -23.10 14.82
C LYS A 207 16.10 -24.28 15.28
N ARG A 208 14.78 -24.13 15.21
CA ARG A 208 13.77 -25.15 15.53
C ARG A 208 12.82 -25.34 14.34
N ASP A 209 11.93 -26.32 14.41
CA ASP A 209 11.08 -26.73 13.28
C ASP A 209 10.11 -25.63 12.84
N PHE A 210 9.62 -24.84 13.80
CA PHE A 210 8.83 -23.63 13.54
C PHE A 210 9.66 -22.43 13.04
N GLY A 211 10.98 -22.54 12.99
CA GLY A 211 11.95 -21.54 12.51
C GLY A 211 12.97 -21.11 13.56
N SER A 212 13.68 -20.01 13.29
CA SER A 212 14.59 -19.41 14.27
C SER A 212 13.83 -18.90 15.50
N ALA A 213 14.27 -19.28 16.69
CA ALA A 213 13.81 -18.79 17.97
C ALA A 213 14.92 -18.02 18.68
N LEU A 214 14.56 -16.92 19.34
CA LEU A 214 15.36 -16.32 20.40
C LEU A 214 15.11 -17.12 21.68
N VAL A 215 16.17 -17.62 22.29
CA VAL A 215 16.13 -18.36 23.56
C VAL A 215 16.78 -17.50 24.63
N LEU A 216 16.01 -17.16 25.65
CA LEU A 216 16.45 -16.47 26.86
C LEU A 216 16.61 -17.52 27.97
N TYR A 217 17.65 -17.42 28.79
CA TYR A 217 17.86 -18.33 29.92
C TYR A 217 18.41 -17.62 31.16
N GLU A 218 18.00 -18.08 32.34
CA GLU A 218 18.53 -17.63 33.64
C GLU A 218 18.59 -18.85 34.59
N LYS A 219 19.76 -19.13 35.19
CA LYS A 219 19.91 -20.24 36.15
C LYS A 219 19.30 -19.87 37.50
N LEU A 220 18.52 -20.79 38.08
CA LEU A 220 17.89 -20.63 39.38
C LEU A 220 18.91 -20.99 40.47
N GLU A 221 19.09 -20.11 41.46
CA GLU A 221 20.19 -20.21 42.40
C GLU A 221 20.06 -21.44 43.32
N ARG A 222 21.21 -22.05 43.61
CA ARG A 222 21.32 -23.23 44.51
C ARG A 222 20.43 -24.42 44.08
N SER A 223 20.10 -24.50 42.79
CA SER A 223 19.41 -25.62 42.15
C SER A 223 20.14 -26.03 40.87
N ASP A 224 19.88 -27.23 40.37
CA ASP A 224 20.36 -27.69 39.05
C ASP A 224 19.40 -27.29 37.92
N TRP A 225 18.56 -26.26 38.13
CA TRP A 225 17.51 -25.83 37.20
C TRP A 225 17.77 -24.43 36.64
N MET A 226 17.18 -24.14 35.49
CA MET A 226 17.12 -22.82 34.88
C MET A 226 15.73 -22.53 34.35
N LEU A 227 15.35 -21.25 34.35
CA LEU A 227 14.22 -20.76 33.58
C LEU A 227 14.69 -20.52 32.14
N VAL A 228 13.92 -21.02 31.16
CA VAL A 228 14.17 -20.83 29.73
C VAL A 228 12.90 -20.28 29.09
N THR A 229 12.98 -19.13 28.41
CA THR A 229 11.86 -18.58 27.63
C THR A 229 12.26 -18.53 26.15
N MET A 230 11.46 -19.18 25.30
CA MET A 230 11.65 -19.18 23.84
C MET A 230 10.65 -18.23 23.17
N MET A 231 11.12 -17.47 22.19
CA MET A 231 10.33 -16.54 21.38
C MET A 231 10.62 -16.76 19.88
N PRO A 232 9.66 -17.18 19.06
CA PRO A 232 9.84 -17.31 17.62
C PRO A 232 10.17 -15.95 16.99
N VAL A 233 11.31 -15.83 16.29
CA VAL A 233 11.76 -14.55 15.70
C VAL A 233 10.74 -14.01 14.69
N LYS A 234 9.99 -14.90 14.02
CA LYS A 234 8.85 -14.58 13.14
C LYS A 234 7.82 -13.65 13.80
N LEU A 235 7.58 -13.78 15.10
CA LEU A 235 6.60 -12.96 15.83
C LEU A 235 7.20 -11.60 16.23
N LEU A 236 8.47 -11.57 16.64
CA LEU A 236 9.20 -10.31 16.91
C LEU A 236 9.25 -9.40 15.67
N ILE A 237 9.43 -9.97 14.48
CA ILE A 237 9.49 -9.20 13.21
C ILE A 237 8.13 -8.99 12.54
N LYS A 238 7.03 -9.59 13.04
CA LYS A 238 5.71 -9.44 12.41
C LYS A 238 5.25 -7.98 12.33
N PRO A 239 5.29 -7.17 13.41
CA PRO A 239 4.89 -5.75 13.33
C PRO A 239 5.76 -4.95 12.37
N VAL A 240 7.07 -5.26 12.31
CA VAL A 240 8.01 -4.62 11.38
C VAL A 240 7.65 -4.94 9.94
N ASN A 241 7.38 -6.21 9.62
CA ASN A 241 7.01 -6.65 8.27
C ASN A 241 5.66 -6.07 7.82
N ASP A 242 4.66 -6.03 8.71
CA ASP A 242 3.35 -5.46 8.41
C ASP A 242 3.40 -3.92 8.27
N PHE A 243 4.28 -3.25 9.02
CA PHE A 243 4.65 -1.85 8.76
C PHE A 243 5.33 -1.68 7.40
N THR A 244 6.36 -2.48 7.08
CA THR A 244 7.08 -2.41 5.79
C THR A 244 6.15 -2.60 4.59
N LYS A 245 5.21 -3.56 4.63
CA LYS A 245 4.18 -3.72 3.58
C LYS A 245 3.35 -2.45 3.42
N SER A 246 2.95 -1.84 4.53
CA SER A 246 2.16 -0.60 4.54
C SER A 246 2.96 0.58 3.95
N THR A 247 4.23 0.73 4.34
CA THR A 247 5.15 1.74 3.78
C THR A 247 5.36 1.54 2.28
N LEU A 248 5.54 0.29 1.81
CA LEU A 248 5.67 -0.03 0.39
C LEU A 248 4.38 0.29 -0.39
N LEU A 249 3.20 -0.02 0.17
CA LEU A 249 1.92 0.32 -0.44
C LEU A 249 1.78 1.84 -0.61
N PHE A 250 1.94 2.62 0.46
CA PHE A 250 1.84 4.08 0.40
C PHE A 250 2.94 4.72 -0.46
N GLY A 251 4.16 4.18 -0.46
CA GLY A 251 5.27 4.62 -1.31
C GLY A 251 5.03 4.34 -2.80
N SER A 252 4.45 3.18 -3.14
CA SER A 252 4.06 2.89 -4.52
C SER A 252 2.93 3.80 -5.01
N LEU A 253 1.95 4.08 -4.14
CA LEU A 253 0.81 4.94 -4.46
C LEU A 253 1.23 6.42 -4.60
N SER A 254 2.14 6.90 -3.76
CA SER A 254 2.68 8.27 -3.88
C SER A 254 3.57 8.45 -5.11
N LEU A 255 4.34 7.42 -5.49
CA LEU A 255 5.13 7.42 -6.74
C LEU A 255 4.23 7.44 -7.98
N LEU A 256 3.17 6.62 -8.01
CA LEU A 256 2.17 6.64 -9.09
C LEU A 256 1.45 8.01 -9.17
N PHE A 257 1.08 8.58 -8.03
CA PHE A 257 0.45 9.91 -7.96
C PHE A 257 1.41 11.02 -8.43
N SER A 258 2.69 10.96 -8.02
CA SER A 258 3.74 11.88 -8.49
C SER A 258 3.94 11.80 -10.01
N MET A 259 3.97 10.58 -10.58
CA MET A 259 4.10 10.37 -12.02
C MET A 259 2.89 10.91 -12.80
N LEU A 260 1.67 10.76 -12.25
CA LEU A 260 0.46 11.34 -12.82
C LEU A 260 0.50 12.88 -12.79
N LEU A 261 0.87 13.48 -11.66
CA LEU A 261 1.03 14.94 -11.54
C LEU A 261 2.10 15.49 -12.50
N ALA A 262 3.24 14.79 -12.63
CA ALA A 262 4.29 15.15 -13.58
C ALA A 262 3.79 15.10 -15.03
N GLY A 263 2.99 14.10 -15.40
CA GLY A 263 2.34 14.01 -16.71
C GLY A 263 1.36 15.17 -16.97
N VAL A 264 0.52 15.51 -15.99
CA VAL A 264 -0.40 16.66 -16.06
C VAL A 264 0.37 17.97 -16.22
N PHE A 265 1.42 18.19 -15.42
CA PHE A 265 2.26 19.39 -15.49
C PHE A 265 3.01 19.49 -16.84
N TYR A 266 3.54 18.38 -17.34
CA TYR A 266 4.18 18.34 -18.66
C TYR A 266 3.19 18.68 -19.79
N SER A 267 1.96 18.17 -19.72
CA SER A 267 0.91 18.44 -20.71
C SER A 267 0.34 19.85 -20.63
N ARG A 268 0.14 20.41 -19.43
CA ARG A 268 -0.47 21.73 -19.20
C ARG A 268 0.52 22.89 -19.37
N THR A 269 1.76 22.72 -18.91
CA THR A 269 2.73 23.83 -18.79
C THR A 269 3.87 23.69 -19.77
N ILE A 270 4.59 22.55 -19.76
CA ILE A 270 5.81 22.38 -20.57
C ILE A 270 5.50 22.27 -22.07
N THR A 271 4.39 21.62 -22.45
CA THR A 271 4.04 21.41 -23.86
C THR A 271 3.64 22.72 -24.57
N PRO A 272 2.73 23.57 -24.04
CA PRO A 272 2.45 24.88 -24.64
C PRO A 272 3.67 25.79 -24.71
N LEU A 273 4.55 25.80 -23.69
CA LEU A 273 5.79 26.58 -23.72
C LEU A 273 6.74 26.14 -24.85
N LYS A 274 6.88 24.83 -25.09
CA LYS A 274 7.66 24.29 -26.22
C LYS A 274 7.05 24.65 -27.58
N GLU A 275 5.72 24.69 -27.70
CA GLU A 275 5.04 25.10 -28.93
C GLU A 275 5.16 26.61 -29.17
N LEU A 276 5.04 27.44 -28.13
CA LEU A 276 5.25 28.88 -28.19
C LEU A 276 6.68 29.23 -28.64
N SER A 277 7.69 28.58 -28.04
CA SER A 277 9.09 28.73 -28.43
C SER A 277 9.34 28.35 -29.90
N LYS A 278 8.74 27.25 -30.38
CA LYS A 278 8.79 26.88 -31.81
C LYS A 278 8.09 27.91 -32.70
N GLY A 279 6.94 28.45 -32.29
CA GLY A 279 6.22 29.48 -33.03
C GLY A 279 7.02 30.77 -33.16
N MET A 280 7.63 31.24 -32.07
CA MET A 280 8.52 32.41 -32.07
C MET A 280 9.68 32.24 -33.06
N LYS A 281 10.37 31.08 -33.03
CA LYS A 281 11.45 30.78 -33.98
C LYS A 281 10.97 30.64 -35.43
N ALA A 282 9.72 30.24 -35.66
CA ALA A 282 9.16 30.21 -37.00
C ALA A 282 8.88 31.61 -37.58
N ILE A 283 8.47 32.58 -36.74
CA ILE A 283 8.35 34.00 -37.11
C ILE A 283 9.73 34.62 -37.37
N GLU A 284 10.74 34.28 -36.55
CA GLU A 284 12.14 34.72 -36.71
C GLU A 284 12.70 34.38 -38.11
N VAL A 285 12.39 33.19 -38.64
CA VAL A 285 12.79 32.76 -40.00
C VAL A 285 11.79 33.15 -41.10
N GLY A 286 10.90 34.11 -40.85
CA GLY A 286 10.01 34.70 -41.86
C GLY A 286 8.68 33.97 -42.10
N ASN A 287 8.32 32.95 -41.33
CA ASN A 287 7.02 32.28 -41.45
C ASN A 287 5.95 32.94 -40.56
N TYR A 288 5.31 33.97 -41.09
CA TYR A 288 4.25 34.72 -40.41
C TYR A 288 2.86 34.06 -40.46
N LYS A 289 2.72 32.89 -41.12
CA LYS A 289 1.43 32.16 -41.25
C LYS A 289 1.21 31.12 -40.14
N VAL A 290 2.04 31.13 -39.12
CA VAL A 290 1.98 30.21 -37.96
C VAL A 290 0.77 30.54 -37.07
N SER A 291 0.07 29.49 -36.64
CA SER A 291 -0.95 29.57 -35.60
C SER A 291 -0.80 28.40 -34.64
N LEU A 292 -0.78 28.70 -33.33
CA LEU A 292 -0.59 27.74 -32.25
C LEU A 292 -1.92 27.41 -31.57
N PRO A 293 -2.12 26.15 -31.11
CA PRO A 293 -3.36 25.77 -30.44
C PRO A 293 -3.45 26.37 -29.03
N VAL A 294 -4.47 27.19 -28.77
CA VAL A 294 -4.77 27.70 -27.42
C VAL A 294 -5.39 26.57 -26.60
N ARG A 295 -4.59 25.87 -25.79
CA ARG A 295 -5.01 24.67 -25.03
C ARG A 295 -5.44 24.92 -23.58
N SER A 296 -5.40 26.16 -23.11
CA SER A 296 -5.77 26.52 -21.74
C SER A 296 -6.40 27.91 -21.68
N TYR A 297 -7.01 28.24 -20.54
CA TYR A 297 -7.64 29.54 -20.23
C TYR A 297 -6.88 30.33 -19.15
N ASP A 298 -5.61 29.96 -18.94
CA ASP A 298 -4.65 30.59 -18.03
C ASP A 298 -3.75 31.61 -18.77
N GLU A 299 -2.70 32.07 -18.09
CA GLU A 299 -1.71 33.01 -18.63
C GLU A 299 -1.01 32.46 -19.90
N LEU A 300 -0.75 31.15 -19.98
CA LEU A 300 -0.16 30.53 -21.17
C LEU A 300 -1.16 30.51 -22.33
N GLY A 301 -2.44 30.28 -22.04
CA GLY A 301 -3.54 30.44 -23.00
C GLY A 301 -3.63 31.86 -23.55
N TYR A 302 -3.60 32.86 -22.66
CA TYR A 302 -3.62 34.29 -23.03
C TYR A 302 -2.41 34.70 -23.87
N ILE A 303 -1.20 34.28 -23.50
CA ILE A 303 0.03 34.53 -24.25
C ILE A 303 -0.03 33.88 -25.64
N THR A 304 -0.50 32.63 -25.74
CA THR A 304 -0.64 31.92 -27.02
C THR A 304 -1.65 32.61 -27.94
N SER A 305 -2.78 33.07 -27.40
CA SER A 305 -3.79 33.86 -28.13
C SER A 305 -3.24 35.21 -28.62
N SER A 306 -2.44 35.87 -27.78
CA SER A 306 -1.79 37.15 -28.10
C SER A 306 -0.70 36.99 -29.17
N PHE A 307 0.11 35.94 -29.09
CA PHE A 307 1.08 35.55 -30.12
C PHE A 307 0.40 35.32 -31.48
N ASN A 308 -0.68 34.52 -31.52
CA ASN A 308 -1.43 34.26 -32.75
C ASN A 308 -1.99 35.55 -33.38
N ARG A 309 -2.45 36.49 -32.55
CA ARG A 309 -2.95 37.80 -33.01
C ARG A 309 -1.83 38.65 -33.62
N MET A 310 -0.66 38.66 -32.98
CA MET A 310 0.55 39.35 -33.46
C MET A 310 1.01 38.78 -34.81
N ALA A 311 1.15 37.46 -34.92
CA ALA A 311 1.53 36.76 -36.15
C ALA A 311 0.61 37.11 -37.33
N LYS A 312 -0.72 37.03 -37.09
CA LYS A 312 -1.74 37.37 -38.08
C LYS A 312 -1.66 38.83 -38.53
N GLU A 313 -1.40 39.76 -37.63
CA GLU A 313 -1.30 41.18 -37.96
C GLU A 313 0.00 41.50 -38.73
N ILE A 314 1.12 40.88 -38.38
CA ILE A 314 2.37 40.99 -39.17
C ILE A 314 2.14 40.48 -40.60
N ASN A 315 1.52 39.30 -40.77
CA ASN A 315 1.15 38.80 -42.10
C ASN A 315 0.20 39.75 -42.85
N ARG A 316 -0.76 40.39 -42.15
CA ARG A 316 -1.68 41.38 -42.75
C ARG A 316 -0.94 42.64 -43.22
N LEU A 317 0.02 43.13 -42.44
CA LEU A 317 0.85 44.27 -42.80
C LEU A 317 1.75 43.96 -44.01
N ILE A 318 2.35 42.77 -44.05
CA ILE A 318 3.15 42.30 -45.20
C ILE A 318 2.30 42.25 -46.48
N MET A 319 1.10 41.65 -46.42
CA MET A 319 0.19 41.64 -47.57
C MET A 319 -0.20 43.05 -48.02
N LYS A 320 -0.52 43.96 -47.08
CA LYS A 320 -0.87 45.34 -47.42
C LYS A 320 0.29 46.11 -48.07
N VAL A 321 1.53 45.91 -47.60
CA VAL A 321 2.72 46.53 -48.22
C VAL A 321 2.94 45.97 -49.64
N TYR A 322 2.76 44.66 -49.82
CA TYR A 322 2.89 44.00 -51.12
C TYR A 322 1.82 44.48 -52.12
N GLU A 323 0.55 44.53 -51.71
CA GLU A 323 -0.56 45.13 -52.48
C GLU A 323 -0.27 46.60 -52.85
N SER A 324 0.24 47.39 -51.90
CA SER A 324 0.57 48.80 -52.12
C SER A 324 1.72 49.00 -53.10
N GLU A 325 2.75 48.15 -53.10
CA GLU A 325 3.85 48.24 -54.06
C GLU A 325 3.42 47.76 -55.45
N ILE A 326 2.53 46.77 -55.56
CA ILE A 326 1.90 46.41 -56.86
C ILE A 326 1.09 47.58 -57.42
N ILE A 327 0.22 48.21 -56.62
CA ILE A 327 -0.57 49.38 -57.04
C ILE A 327 0.35 50.52 -57.48
N LYS A 328 1.42 50.78 -56.73
CA LYS A 328 2.44 51.78 -57.07
C LYS A 328 3.18 51.45 -58.37
N LYS A 329 3.61 50.20 -58.59
CA LYS A 329 4.25 49.77 -59.84
C LYS A 329 3.32 49.91 -61.04
N ASN A 330 2.04 49.54 -60.89
CA ASN A 330 1.04 49.73 -61.94
C ASN A 330 0.79 51.22 -62.25
N ALA A 331 0.82 52.09 -61.24
CA ALA A 331 0.72 53.54 -61.41
C ALA A 331 1.98 54.15 -62.08
N GLU A 332 3.18 53.70 -61.71
CA GLU A 332 4.44 54.07 -62.37
C GLU A 332 4.41 53.67 -63.86
N ILE A 333 4.01 52.43 -64.17
CA ILE A 333 3.86 51.93 -65.55
C ILE A 333 2.83 52.78 -66.33
N LYS A 334 1.65 53.04 -65.75
CA LYS A 334 0.60 53.84 -66.39
C LYS A 334 1.01 55.31 -66.59
N SER A 335 1.83 55.86 -65.70
CA SER A 335 2.42 57.19 -65.87
C SER A 335 3.47 57.23 -66.99
N LEU A 336 4.34 56.21 -67.09
CA LEU A 336 5.29 56.09 -68.20
C LEU A 336 4.57 55.91 -69.53
N GLN A 337 3.49 55.13 -69.59
CA GLN A 337 2.62 55.00 -70.76
C GLN A 337 2.01 56.37 -71.16
N SER A 338 1.53 57.17 -70.21
CA SER A 338 0.97 58.50 -70.51
C SER A 338 1.99 59.55 -70.99
N GLN A 339 3.29 59.34 -70.70
CA GLN A 339 4.37 60.20 -71.21
C GLN A 339 4.70 59.91 -72.68
N ILE A 340 4.29 58.76 -73.22
CA ILE A 340 4.35 58.46 -74.65
C ILE A 340 3.27 59.28 -75.36
N ASN A 341 3.59 60.52 -75.73
CA ASN A 341 2.66 61.45 -76.39
C ASN A 341 2.11 60.83 -77.69
N PRO A 342 0.84 60.38 -77.73
CA PRO A 342 0.33 59.62 -78.87
C PRO A 342 0.16 60.53 -80.09
N HIS A 343 -0.25 61.78 -79.86
CA HIS A 343 -0.42 62.80 -80.89
C HIS A 343 0.92 63.11 -81.60
N PHE A 344 2.04 63.18 -80.88
CA PHE A 344 3.35 63.35 -81.52
C PHE A 344 3.73 62.16 -82.43
N LEU A 345 3.49 60.93 -81.97
CA LEU A 345 3.72 59.71 -82.76
C LEU A 345 2.81 59.64 -84.00
N TYR A 346 1.51 59.92 -83.86
CA TYR A 346 0.59 59.96 -85.01
C TYR A 346 0.95 61.07 -85.99
N ASN A 347 1.39 62.24 -85.51
CA ASN A 347 1.81 63.34 -86.39
C ASN A 347 3.10 62.99 -87.13
N THR A 348 4.07 62.35 -86.47
CA THR A 348 5.31 61.88 -87.13
C THR A 348 5.00 60.85 -88.21
N LEU A 349 4.15 59.86 -87.92
CA LEU A 349 3.75 58.84 -88.89
C LEU A 349 2.85 59.41 -90.01
N GLY A 350 2.00 60.39 -89.70
CA GLY A 350 1.18 61.12 -90.67
C GLY A 350 2.01 61.98 -91.63
N ILE A 351 3.11 62.58 -91.15
CA ILE A 351 4.09 63.28 -91.99
C ILE A 351 4.80 62.30 -92.92
N ILE A 352 5.27 61.16 -92.41
CA ILE A 352 5.90 60.10 -93.22
C ILE A 352 4.94 59.55 -94.29
N ASP A 353 3.67 59.32 -93.91
CA ASP A 353 2.62 58.90 -94.83
C ASP A 353 2.39 59.93 -95.94
N SER A 354 2.24 61.21 -95.56
CA SER A 354 2.03 62.33 -96.50
C SER A 354 3.21 62.51 -97.46
N LEU A 355 4.45 62.39 -96.97
CA LEU A 355 5.66 62.49 -97.79
C LEU A 355 5.75 61.32 -98.77
N SER A 356 5.52 60.09 -98.32
CA SER A 356 5.52 58.90 -99.19
C SER A 356 4.43 58.91 -100.26
N ALA A 357 3.31 59.58 -100.01
CA ALA A 357 2.25 59.78 -100.99
C ALA A 357 2.62 60.81 -102.07
N ILE A 358 3.58 61.72 -101.80
CA ILE A 358 4.14 62.66 -102.78
C ILE A 358 5.21 61.95 -103.64
N ASP A 359 6.10 61.19 -103.01
CA ASP A 359 7.17 60.45 -103.70
C ASP A 359 6.67 59.16 -104.40
N GLY A 360 5.40 58.78 -104.20
CA GLY A 360 4.72 57.69 -104.90
C GLY A 360 4.95 56.28 -104.32
N ASP A 361 5.75 56.10 -103.26
CA ASP A 361 5.95 54.78 -102.64
C ASP A 361 4.80 54.39 -101.70
N ALA A 362 3.77 53.82 -102.29
CA ALA A 362 2.60 53.27 -101.59
C ALA A 362 2.94 52.25 -100.48
N ARG A 363 4.13 51.63 -100.50
CA ARG A 363 4.55 50.68 -99.44
C ARG A 363 4.89 51.42 -98.16
N ILE A 364 5.55 52.58 -98.24
CA ILE A 364 5.91 53.40 -97.08
C ILE A 364 4.63 53.99 -96.45
N SER A 365 3.68 54.47 -97.27
CA SER A 365 2.35 54.88 -96.81
C SER A 365 1.62 53.76 -96.08
N PHE A 366 1.55 52.57 -96.68
CA PHE A 366 0.91 51.40 -96.07
C PHE A 366 1.56 50.99 -94.74
N ILE A 367 2.89 50.98 -94.66
CA ILE A 367 3.63 50.66 -93.43
C ILE A 367 3.38 51.74 -92.36
N SER A 368 3.47 53.02 -92.70
CA SER A 368 3.27 54.12 -91.75
C SER A 368 1.83 54.12 -91.18
N ARG A 369 0.82 53.94 -92.03
CA ARG A 369 -0.59 53.81 -91.62
C ARG A 369 -0.83 52.57 -90.76
N SER A 370 -0.24 51.43 -91.11
CA SER A 370 -0.35 50.19 -90.34
C SER A 370 0.32 50.33 -88.97
N LEU A 371 1.50 50.94 -88.91
CA LEU A 371 2.22 51.19 -87.67
C LEU A 371 1.50 52.21 -86.77
N ALA A 372 0.92 53.28 -87.33
CA ALA A 372 0.09 54.23 -86.60
C ALA A 372 -1.18 53.57 -86.04
N LYS A 373 -1.82 52.68 -86.81
CA LYS A 373 -2.98 51.89 -86.36
C LYS A 373 -2.59 50.89 -85.25
N MET A 374 -1.42 50.27 -85.35
CA MET A 374 -0.88 49.35 -84.34
C MET A 374 -0.55 50.10 -83.03
N PHE A 375 0.17 51.22 -83.11
CA PHE A 375 0.45 52.05 -81.93
C PHE A 375 -0.84 52.59 -81.31
N ARG A 376 -1.83 53.01 -82.12
CA ARG A 376 -3.13 53.41 -81.59
C ARG A 376 -3.79 52.29 -80.82
N TYR A 377 -3.87 51.08 -81.37
CA TYR A 377 -4.45 49.92 -80.68
C TYR A 377 -3.74 49.57 -79.36
N ASN A 378 -2.41 49.69 -79.29
CA ASN A 378 -1.65 49.39 -78.08
C ASN A 378 -1.64 50.53 -77.03
N ILE A 379 -1.84 51.78 -77.44
CA ILE A 379 -1.82 52.95 -76.54
C ILE A 379 -3.23 53.38 -76.11
N SER A 380 -4.24 53.26 -76.98
CA SER A 380 -5.66 53.46 -76.62
C SER A 380 -6.28 52.20 -76.01
N GLY A 381 -5.54 51.56 -75.10
CA GLY A 381 -6.00 50.40 -74.33
C GLY A 381 -7.00 50.83 -73.27
N GLU A 382 -8.25 51.05 -73.68
CA GLU A 382 -9.39 51.02 -72.77
C GLU A 382 -9.63 49.55 -72.38
N ASP A 383 -9.63 49.26 -71.08
CA ASP A 383 -9.75 47.89 -70.53
C ASP A 383 -11.08 47.17 -70.85
N ILE A 384 -11.99 47.81 -71.62
CA ILE A 384 -13.29 47.27 -72.04
C ILE A 384 -13.58 47.65 -73.49
N SER A 385 -13.31 46.74 -74.44
CA SER A 385 -13.70 46.89 -75.85
C SER A 385 -14.94 46.04 -76.20
N THR A 386 -16.12 46.66 -76.17
CA THR A 386 -17.38 45.97 -76.54
C THR A 386 -17.51 45.83 -78.06
N MET A 387 -17.18 44.67 -78.62
CA MET A 387 -17.46 44.35 -80.02
C MET A 387 -18.97 44.13 -80.24
N GLY A 388 -19.62 45.04 -80.99
CA GLY A 388 -21.01 44.93 -81.38
C GLY A 388 -21.19 44.57 -82.86
N GLY A 389 -22.04 43.57 -83.15
CA GLY A 389 -22.55 43.31 -84.51
C GLY A 389 -22.51 41.84 -84.93
N GLY A 390 -23.65 41.13 -84.80
CA GLY A 390 -23.81 39.77 -85.32
C GLY A 390 -25.00 39.03 -84.69
N ASN A 391 -26.07 38.77 -85.46
CA ASN A 391 -27.29 38.15 -84.96
C ASN A 391 -27.16 36.63 -84.79
N SER A 392 -27.04 36.16 -83.54
CA SER A 392 -27.70 34.91 -83.09
C SER A 392 -27.69 34.78 -81.55
N THR A 393 -28.87 34.56 -80.97
CA THR A 393 -29.18 33.90 -79.67
C THR A 393 -28.09 33.80 -78.57
N ASN A 394 -28.43 34.35 -77.38
CA ASN A 394 -27.75 34.24 -76.07
C ASN A 394 -26.40 34.96 -75.89
N PRO A 395 -26.38 36.19 -75.32
CA PRO A 395 -25.16 36.81 -74.84
C PRO A 395 -24.74 36.25 -73.46
N PHE A 396 -23.79 35.31 -73.45
CA PHE A 396 -23.02 34.98 -72.25
C PHE A 396 -21.83 35.95 -72.13
N VAL A 397 -21.84 36.80 -71.10
CA VAL A 397 -20.73 37.73 -70.83
C VAL A 397 -19.64 37.01 -70.02
N PHE A 398 -18.52 36.70 -70.67
CA PHE A 398 -17.34 36.16 -70.01
C PHE A 398 -16.45 37.29 -69.51
N VAL A 399 -16.49 37.57 -68.21
CA VAL A 399 -15.53 38.47 -67.55
C VAL A 399 -14.29 37.67 -67.17
N TYR A 400 -13.20 37.86 -67.92
CA TYR A 400 -11.88 37.44 -67.47
C TYR A 400 -11.26 38.54 -66.60
N SER A 401 -10.80 38.15 -65.41
CA SER A 401 -9.97 38.98 -64.53
C SER A 401 -8.71 38.18 -64.25
N GLU A 402 -7.53 38.74 -64.56
CA GLU A 402 -6.24 38.07 -64.34
C GLU A 402 -5.76 38.22 -62.88
N ASP A 403 -6.65 37.98 -61.91
CA ASP A 403 -6.30 37.84 -60.50
C ASP A 403 -5.94 36.36 -60.21
N PRO A 404 -4.67 36.02 -59.93
CA PRO A 404 -4.24 34.62 -59.79
C PRO A 404 -4.83 33.89 -58.56
N VAL A 405 -5.50 34.60 -57.65
CA VAL A 405 -5.75 34.13 -56.29
C VAL A 405 -7.14 33.48 -56.10
N ARG A 406 -8.06 33.57 -57.06
CA ARG A 406 -9.39 32.94 -56.97
C ARG A 406 -9.88 32.29 -58.27
N ARG A 407 -9.89 30.95 -58.30
CA ARG A 407 -10.68 30.16 -59.28
C ARG A 407 -12.02 29.72 -58.67
N GLU A 408 -13.08 30.49 -58.91
CA GLU A 408 -14.46 30.04 -58.71
C GLU A 408 -15.33 30.55 -59.87
N ILE A 409 -15.91 29.63 -60.65
CA ILE A 409 -16.82 29.99 -61.76
C ILE A 409 -18.25 29.99 -61.21
N ARG A 410 -18.96 31.12 -61.33
CA ARG A 410 -20.39 31.22 -60.96
C ARG A 410 -21.22 31.74 -62.13
N LEU A 411 -22.17 30.92 -62.56
CA LEU A 411 -23.17 31.28 -63.56
C LEU A 411 -24.33 32.04 -62.89
N PHE A 412 -24.68 33.22 -63.41
CA PHE A 412 -25.89 33.95 -63.04
C PHE A 412 -26.86 33.97 -64.23
N GLY A 413 -28.05 33.39 -64.03
CA GLY A 413 -29.13 33.42 -65.02
C GLY A 413 -30.15 34.52 -64.71
N LEU A 414 -30.35 35.45 -65.63
CA LEU A 414 -31.40 36.47 -65.54
C LEU A 414 -32.67 36.00 -66.29
N ARG A 415 -33.80 35.89 -65.59
CA ARG A 415 -35.14 35.81 -66.20
C ARG A 415 -35.95 37.06 -65.83
N ARG A 416 -36.65 37.63 -66.82
CA ARG A 416 -37.71 38.63 -66.63
C ARG A 416 -39.10 38.00 -66.84
N THR A 417 -40.12 38.70 -66.38
CA THR A 417 -41.52 38.25 -66.18
C THR A 417 -42.45 38.56 -67.37
N GLY A 418 -43.60 37.88 -67.47
CA GLY A 418 -44.58 38.12 -68.57
C GLY A 418 -45.89 37.31 -68.56
N VAL A 419 -46.81 37.62 -67.63
CA VAL A 419 -48.30 37.66 -67.77
C VAL A 419 -49.11 36.56 -68.52
N GLY A 420 -49.94 35.82 -67.76
CA GLY A 420 -51.38 35.53 -68.04
C GLY A 420 -51.80 34.31 -68.88
N ALA A 421 -53.06 33.83 -68.82
CA ALA A 421 -54.13 33.98 -67.81
C ALA A 421 -55.35 33.03 -68.07
N SER A 422 -55.77 32.24 -67.06
CA SER A 422 -57.13 31.67 -66.81
C SER A 422 -57.03 30.69 -65.62
N ALA A 423 -57.66 30.89 -64.45
CA ALA A 423 -59.11 30.92 -64.16
C ALA A 423 -59.76 29.51 -64.23
N ASP A 424 -60.38 28.94 -63.18
CA ASP A 424 -60.46 29.25 -61.74
C ASP A 424 -60.43 27.88 -60.98
N SER A 425 -60.59 27.67 -59.66
CA SER A 425 -61.02 28.42 -58.45
C SER A 425 -60.25 27.85 -57.21
N GLU A 426 -60.49 28.05 -55.91
CA GLU A 426 -61.55 28.65 -55.06
C GLU A 426 -60.94 29.46 -53.86
N ASP A 427 -61.80 30.01 -53.00
CA ASP A 427 -61.53 30.76 -51.75
C ASP A 427 -61.11 29.85 -50.56
N ALA A 428 -60.60 30.27 -49.38
CA ALA A 428 -60.27 31.57 -48.73
C ALA A 428 -59.34 31.29 -47.50
N SER A 429 -58.73 32.23 -46.76
CA SER A 429 -58.27 33.63 -46.95
C SER A 429 -57.40 34.05 -45.72
N ALA A 430 -57.06 35.35 -45.57
CA ALA A 430 -56.58 36.11 -44.38
C ALA A 430 -55.78 35.38 -43.24
N ALA A 431 -54.50 35.70 -42.96
CA ALA A 431 -53.94 36.93 -42.33
C ALA A 431 -54.23 37.05 -40.79
N ASP A 432 -53.43 37.68 -39.92
CA ASP A 432 -52.37 38.71 -40.09
C ASP A 432 -51.40 38.74 -38.84
N ARG A 433 -50.50 39.75 -38.77
CA ARG A 433 -49.73 40.34 -37.62
C ARG A 433 -50.00 39.80 -36.18
N GLY A 434 -49.05 39.75 -35.24
CA GLY A 434 -47.70 40.34 -35.11
C GLY A 434 -47.40 40.64 -33.61
N GLU A 435 -46.17 41.10 -33.27
CA GLU A 435 -45.79 41.59 -31.90
C GLU A 435 -45.84 40.56 -30.71
N GLN A 436 -45.33 40.81 -29.49
CA GLN A 436 -44.02 41.33 -29.02
C GLN A 436 -43.80 40.92 -27.52
N HIS A 437 -42.56 41.01 -26.98
CA HIS A 437 -42.16 40.97 -25.54
C HIS A 437 -42.36 39.71 -24.63
N SER A 438 -41.24 39.18 -24.08
CA SER A 438 -40.79 39.15 -22.65
C SER A 438 -41.79 39.06 -21.45
N PRO A 439 -41.39 38.67 -20.20
CA PRO A 439 -40.09 38.20 -19.66
C PRO A 439 -40.16 36.95 -18.69
N TRP A 440 -39.05 36.64 -18.00
CA TRP A 440 -38.96 35.68 -16.87
C TRP A 440 -39.64 36.15 -15.56
N ARG A 441 -40.25 35.23 -14.77
CA ARG A 441 -39.96 35.01 -13.31
C ARG A 441 -40.72 33.82 -12.64
N LYS A 442 -40.22 33.41 -11.46
CA LYS A 442 -40.72 32.41 -10.47
C LYS A 442 -41.71 33.11 -9.45
N PRO A 443 -42.39 32.53 -8.41
CA PRO A 443 -41.90 31.45 -7.49
C PRO A 443 -42.83 30.57 -6.56
N LYS A 444 -42.28 29.41 -6.13
CA LYS A 444 -42.43 28.74 -4.79
C LYS A 444 -43.87 28.28 -4.34
N PRO A 445 -44.20 27.99 -3.03
CA PRO A 445 -44.29 26.58 -2.57
C PRO A 445 -45.44 26.20 -1.57
N SER A 446 -45.58 24.91 -1.23
CA SER A 446 -46.11 24.37 0.07
C SER A 446 -46.11 22.82 0.06
N ILE A 447 -46.45 22.06 1.13
CA ILE A 447 -45.89 21.89 2.49
C ILE A 447 -46.56 20.63 3.13
N ARG A 448 -45.79 19.65 3.67
CA ARG A 448 -46.17 18.62 4.71
C ARG A 448 -47.47 17.77 4.50
N ASN A 449 -47.81 16.69 5.23
CA ASN A 449 -47.13 15.74 6.15
C ASN A 449 -47.99 14.46 6.24
N ARG A 450 -47.39 13.26 6.41
CA ARG A 450 -47.62 12.32 7.54
C ARG A 450 -46.86 11.00 7.40
N GLN A 451 -46.77 10.26 8.51
CA GLN A 451 -46.09 8.96 8.68
C GLN A 451 -47.05 7.92 9.29
N ASN A 452 -46.55 6.68 9.48
CA ASN A 452 -47.10 5.56 10.27
C ASN A 452 -48.23 4.74 9.61
N ARG A 453 -48.34 3.41 9.82
CA ARG A 453 -47.56 2.50 10.71
C ARG A 453 -47.55 1.02 10.26
N SER A 454 -46.36 0.41 10.27
CA SER A 454 -45.99 -0.92 10.82
C SER A 454 -46.86 -2.20 10.63
N ASP A 455 -46.22 -3.27 10.10
CA ASP A 455 -45.80 -4.50 10.84
C ASP A 455 -46.12 -5.88 10.18
N LYS A 456 -45.36 -6.91 10.61
CA LYS A 456 -45.50 -8.39 10.44
C LYS A 456 -45.18 -9.03 9.07
N ARG A 457 -44.05 -9.76 9.03
CA ARG A 457 -44.03 -11.23 9.30
C ARG A 457 -42.62 -11.83 9.39
N ARG A 458 -42.41 -12.72 10.39
CA ARG A 458 -41.31 -13.71 10.42
C ARG A 458 -41.72 -14.97 9.63
N ARG A 459 -40.76 -15.62 8.94
CA ARG A 459 -40.45 -17.08 8.97
C ARG A 459 -39.75 -17.56 7.67
N ARG A 460 -38.49 -18.00 7.78
CA ARG A 460 -38.05 -19.39 7.48
C ARG A 460 -36.51 -19.50 7.57
N SER A 461 -36.03 -20.26 8.54
CA SER A 461 -34.69 -20.85 8.56
C SER A 461 -34.77 -22.23 9.23
N ARG A 462 -34.42 -23.28 8.48
CA ARG A 462 -34.07 -24.67 8.92
C ARG A 462 -34.07 -25.61 7.70
N ALA A 463 -32.88 -25.85 7.17
CA ALA A 463 -32.42 -26.94 6.29
C ALA A 463 -31.07 -26.47 5.71
N GLY A 464 -29.99 -27.26 5.72
CA GLY A 464 -29.73 -28.54 6.38
C GLY A 464 -28.22 -28.79 6.37
N GLU A 465 -27.72 -29.74 7.18
CA GLU A 465 -26.30 -30.07 7.27
C GLU A 465 -25.80 -30.95 6.11
N ASN A 466 -24.48 -31.15 6.08
CA ASN A 466 -23.68 -32.08 5.26
C ASN A 466 -23.24 -31.58 3.87
N LEU A 467 -21.93 -31.31 3.76
CA LEU A 467 -21.02 -32.20 3.03
C LEU A 467 -19.55 -31.79 3.27
N GLU A 468 -18.90 -32.45 4.24
CA GLU A 468 -17.48 -32.76 4.07
C GLU A 468 -17.34 -33.89 3.05
N GLN A 469 -16.40 -33.76 2.11
CA GLN A 469 -15.37 -34.75 1.75
C GLN A 469 -14.80 -34.45 0.35
N ARG A 470 -13.62 -35.02 0.09
CA ARG A 470 -12.91 -35.06 -1.21
C ARG A 470 -12.32 -33.71 -1.68
N HIS A 471 -11.06 -33.49 -1.34
CA HIS A 471 -10.02 -33.53 -2.37
C HIS A 471 -8.61 -33.72 -1.78
N ALA A 472 -8.23 -34.99 -1.63
CA ALA A 472 -6.84 -35.43 -1.74
C ALA A 472 -6.62 -36.02 -3.17
N ASP A 473 -5.44 -36.57 -3.42
CA ASP A 473 -5.08 -37.35 -4.62
C ASP A 473 -5.13 -36.63 -5.98
N ARG A 474 -4.17 -35.72 -6.18
CA ARG A 474 -3.30 -35.81 -7.37
C ARG A 474 -1.98 -35.05 -7.21
N PHE A 475 -0.86 -35.78 -7.19
CA PHE A 475 0.35 -35.60 -8.02
C PHE A 475 1.55 -36.35 -7.42
N GLY A 476 1.67 -37.63 -7.75
CA GLY A 476 2.84 -38.44 -7.47
C GLY A 476 3.09 -39.43 -8.59
N LYS A 477 3.92 -39.05 -9.58
CA LYS A 477 4.60 -39.95 -10.54
C LYS A 477 5.54 -39.18 -11.47
N THR A 478 6.81 -39.12 -11.10
CA THR A 478 7.97 -39.07 -12.01
C THR A 478 9.18 -39.43 -11.14
N GLY A 479 9.92 -40.48 -11.51
CA GLY A 479 11.01 -40.97 -10.69
C GLY A 479 11.99 -41.82 -11.48
N MET A 480 13.26 -41.78 -11.06
CA MET A 480 14.42 -42.46 -11.65
C MET A 480 14.77 -41.97 -13.09
N ALA A 481 16.02 -42.08 -13.55
CA ALA A 481 17.20 -42.76 -13.00
C ALA A 481 18.47 -41.86 -13.11
N PRO A 482 19.59 -42.17 -12.41
CA PRO A 482 20.79 -41.32 -12.39
C PRO A 482 21.79 -41.66 -13.51
N CYS A 483 22.75 -40.77 -13.75
CA CYS A 483 23.97 -41.08 -14.50
C CYS A 483 25.22 -40.68 -13.71
N LYS A 484 26.19 -41.60 -13.60
CA LYS A 484 27.56 -41.35 -13.11
C LYS A 484 28.52 -41.53 -14.27
N ILE A 485 29.37 -40.51 -14.53
CA ILE A 485 30.67 -40.48 -15.24
C ILE A 485 31.07 -38.99 -15.19
N GLY A 486 32.32 -38.56 -15.05
CA GLY A 486 33.59 -39.26 -14.81
C GLY A 486 34.69 -38.19 -14.57
N ARG A 487 35.90 -38.58 -14.15
CA ARG A 487 37.02 -37.64 -14.02
C ARG A 487 37.62 -37.29 -15.38
N ASN A 488 38.18 -36.08 -15.54
CA ASN A 488 39.61 -35.84 -15.79
C ASN A 488 39.91 -34.36 -16.07
N ALA A 489 41.21 -34.01 -15.99
CA ALA A 489 41.83 -32.67 -16.00
C ALA A 489 41.62 -31.88 -14.69
#